data_AF-A0A511YLL3-F1
#
_entry.id   AF-A0A511YLL3-F1
#
_cell.length_a   1.000
_cell.length_b   1.000
_cell.length_c   1.000
_cell.angle_alpha   90.00
_cell.angle_beta   90.00
_cell.angle_gamma   90.00
#
_symmetry.space_group_name_H-M   'P 1'
#
loop_
_entity.id
_entity.type
_entity.pdbx_description
1 polymer ?
#
loop_
_entity_poly.entity_id
_entity_poly.type
_entity_poly.pdbx_seq_one_letter_code
_entity_poly.pdbx_strand_id
1 'polypeptide(L)'
;MKDQLEDIILQVHRKEKRNLFTFLTGAGISSDSGIPTYRGTDGIWVKGTQFHKPEEFGTLKYFKQYPEEVWQYALFRKKMFETAMPNQSHLELSEIESILKDRFHLITQNIDNLHRRAGNTRLYEIHGNNREIKCSNGCKGIVSLPEEITGKDIDEDLTLKDTELLTCPDCGHRMRPNILWFDEYYDEKTNKKFSALKVAKNSGVLFVIGTSGATNLPLAIAETTLKYGGYLVDINTEDNHFTELIKNKKNKLIIRKKSTEALAVIKAIIKNLNL
;
A
#
# COMPACT_ATOMS: atom_id res chain seq x y z
N MET A 1 16.94 -18.10 -10.09
CA MET A 1 16.42 -16.86 -9.48
C MET A 1 17.30 -15.66 -9.83
N LYS A 2 18.53 -15.56 -9.31
CA LYS A 2 19.40 -14.38 -9.51
C LYS A 2 19.65 -14.08 -11.00
N ASP A 3 20.08 -15.08 -11.77
CA ASP A 3 20.41 -14.88 -13.19
C ASP A 3 19.19 -14.44 -14.03
N GLN A 4 18.01 -15.00 -13.72
CA GLN A 4 16.75 -14.59 -14.38
C GLN A 4 16.33 -13.17 -13.99
N LEU A 5 16.49 -12.79 -12.73
CA LEU A 5 16.27 -11.40 -12.28
C LEU A 5 17.22 -10.44 -12.99
N GLU A 6 18.49 -10.81 -13.07
CA GLU A 6 19.53 -10.01 -13.71
C GLU A 6 19.24 -9.82 -15.19
N ASP A 7 18.88 -10.89 -15.91
CA ASP A 7 18.46 -10.81 -17.31
C ASP A 7 17.23 -9.90 -17.50
N ILE A 8 16.18 -10.04 -16.68
CA ILE A 8 14.99 -9.16 -16.74
C ILE A 8 15.38 -7.70 -16.51
N ILE A 9 16.16 -7.41 -15.46
CA ILE A 9 16.57 -6.05 -15.09
C ILE A 9 17.44 -5.45 -16.21
N LEU A 10 18.39 -6.21 -16.76
CA LEU A 10 19.21 -5.81 -17.90
C LEU A 10 18.38 -5.49 -19.14
N GLN A 11 17.43 -6.36 -19.49
CA GLN A 11 16.55 -6.13 -20.64
C GLN A 11 15.70 -4.89 -20.45
N VAL A 12 15.14 -4.67 -19.27
CA VAL A 12 14.37 -3.45 -18.96
C VAL A 12 15.26 -2.22 -18.97
N HIS A 13 16.48 -2.31 -18.44
CA HIS A 13 17.42 -1.21 -18.42
C HIS A 13 17.71 -0.69 -19.84
N ARG A 14 17.94 -1.60 -20.79
CA ARG A 14 18.27 -1.29 -22.19
C ARG A 14 17.09 -0.77 -23.03
N LYS A 15 15.85 -0.81 -22.52
CA LYS A 15 14.68 -0.31 -23.26
C LYS A 15 14.66 1.23 -23.29
N GLU A 16 14.41 1.79 -24.47
CA GLU A 16 14.14 3.23 -24.65
C GLU A 16 12.73 3.62 -24.15
N LYS A 17 11.75 2.72 -24.30
CA LYS A 17 10.35 2.92 -23.89
C LYS A 17 9.90 1.76 -23.01
N ARG A 18 8.95 2.04 -22.12
CA ARG A 18 8.45 1.06 -21.14
C ARG A 18 9.60 0.47 -20.33
N ASN A 19 10.33 1.37 -19.68
CA ASN A 19 11.60 1.11 -19.06
C ASN A 19 11.58 1.50 -17.57
N LEU A 20 10.39 1.76 -17.01
CA LEU A 20 10.24 2.02 -15.58
C LEU A 20 10.37 0.70 -14.80
N PHE A 21 11.00 0.80 -13.63
CA PHE A 21 11.03 -0.23 -12.60
C PHE A 21 9.97 0.13 -11.57
N THR A 22 8.88 -0.63 -11.56
CA THR A 22 7.74 -0.34 -10.68
C THR A 22 7.64 -1.40 -9.61
N PHE A 23 7.40 -0.96 -8.38
CA PHE A 23 7.26 -1.81 -7.21
C PHE A 23 5.83 -1.64 -6.68
N LEU A 24 5.08 -2.73 -6.57
CA LEU A 24 3.74 -2.78 -6.01
C LEU A 24 3.77 -3.54 -4.69
N THR A 25 3.57 -2.84 -3.57
CA THR A 25 3.70 -3.42 -2.23
C THR A 25 2.36 -3.58 -1.52
N GLY A 26 2.23 -4.61 -0.70
CA GLY A 26 1.14 -4.76 0.26
C GLY A 26 1.62 -5.10 1.67
N ALA A 27 0.69 -5.52 2.54
CA ALA A 27 0.92 -5.62 3.98
C ALA A 27 2.09 -6.54 4.36
N GLY A 28 2.42 -7.55 3.55
CA GLY A 28 3.52 -8.47 3.80
C GLY A 28 4.89 -7.79 3.85
N ILE A 29 5.09 -6.64 3.20
CA ILE A 29 6.36 -5.90 3.30
C ILE A 29 6.55 -5.27 4.68
N SER A 30 5.45 -4.96 5.38
CA SER A 30 5.43 -4.34 6.70
C SER A 30 5.37 -5.35 7.84
N SER A 31 5.28 -6.66 7.53
CA SER A 31 5.28 -7.75 8.51
C SER A 31 6.52 -7.73 9.40
N ASP A 32 7.71 -7.58 8.81
CA ASP A 32 8.97 -7.53 9.57
C ASP A 32 9.13 -6.19 10.36
N SER A 33 8.19 -5.25 10.20
CA SER A 33 8.07 -4.03 11.03
C SER A 33 7.09 -4.20 12.20
N GLY A 34 6.59 -5.42 12.44
CA GLY A 34 5.64 -5.72 13.51
C GLY A 34 4.19 -5.36 13.19
N ILE A 35 3.88 -4.98 11.94
CA ILE A 35 2.51 -4.69 11.50
C ILE A 35 1.87 -5.99 10.99
N PRO A 36 0.75 -6.45 11.59
CA PRO A 36 0.04 -7.65 11.15
C PRO A 36 -0.42 -7.56 9.70
N THR A 37 -0.42 -8.69 8.99
CA THR A 37 -1.00 -8.77 7.64
C THR A 37 -2.47 -9.13 7.68
N TYR A 38 -3.21 -8.84 6.61
CA TYR A 38 -4.62 -9.21 6.47
C TYR A 38 -4.86 -10.65 5.99
N ARG A 39 -3.81 -11.48 5.83
CA ARG A 39 -3.94 -12.87 5.33
C ARG A 39 -4.28 -13.90 6.42
N GLY A 40 -4.29 -13.50 7.70
CA GLY A 40 -4.63 -14.37 8.82
C GLY A 40 -6.13 -14.45 9.10
N THR A 41 -6.51 -15.34 10.02
CA THR A 41 -7.84 -15.42 10.65
C THR A 41 -8.16 -14.23 11.56
N ASP A 42 -7.27 -13.25 11.62
CA ASP A 42 -7.30 -12.13 12.54
C ASP A 42 -8.28 -11.08 12.00
N GLY A 43 -9.55 -11.26 12.36
CA GLY A 43 -10.60 -10.26 12.16
C GLY A 43 -10.30 -8.95 12.90
N ILE A 44 -11.11 -7.94 12.59
CA ILE A 44 -11.04 -6.64 13.25
C ILE A 44 -11.75 -6.76 14.59
N TRP A 45 -11.00 -6.52 15.66
CA TRP A 45 -11.57 -6.43 17.01
C TRP A 45 -11.75 -4.96 17.38
N VAL A 46 -12.97 -4.62 17.80
CA VAL A 46 -13.31 -3.34 18.42
C VAL A 46 -13.90 -3.65 19.80
N LYS A 47 -13.60 -2.80 20.78
CA LYS A 47 -14.06 -2.96 22.15
C LYS A 47 -15.58 -3.08 22.20
N GLY A 48 -16.07 -4.15 22.83
CA GLY A 48 -17.51 -4.38 23.03
C GLY A 48 -18.25 -4.88 21.78
N THR A 49 -17.57 -5.14 20.67
CA THR A 49 -18.18 -5.66 19.44
C THR A 49 -17.81 -7.12 19.19
N GLN A 50 -18.52 -7.74 18.24
CA GLN A 50 -18.16 -9.05 17.70
C GLN A 50 -16.93 -8.96 16.80
N PHE A 51 -16.24 -10.08 16.55
CA PHE A 51 -15.20 -10.17 15.53
C PHE A 51 -15.76 -9.73 14.18
N HIS A 52 -15.31 -8.59 13.65
CA HIS A 52 -15.77 -8.11 12.34
C HIS A 52 -14.84 -8.58 11.23
N LYS A 53 -15.44 -8.94 10.09
CA LYS A 53 -14.68 -9.11 8.85
C LYS A 53 -14.25 -7.73 8.33
N PRO A 54 -13.02 -7.58 7.82
CA PRO A 54 -12.58 -6.33 7.22
C PRO A 54 -13.55 -5.75 6.18
N GLU A 55 -14.21 -6.60 5.39
CA GLU A 55 -15.16 -6.22 4.34
C GLU A 55 -16.48 -5.66 4.87
N GLU A 56 -16.81 -5.91 6.14
CA GLU A 56 -17.99 -5.34 6.79
C GLU A 56 -17.63 -4.00 7.45
N PHE A 57 -16.59 -4.02 8.28
CA PHE A 57 -16.15 -2.88 9.09
C PHE A 57 -15.56 -1.74 8.24
N GLY A 58 -14.77 -2.09 7.22
CA GLY A 58 -14.11 -1.15 6.32
C GLY A 58 -15.03 -0.59 5.25
N THR A 59 -16.24 -0.15 5.60
CA THR A 59 -17.26 0.38 4.68
C THR A 59 -17.79 1.75 5.13
N LEU A 60 -18.19 2.59 4.17
CA LEU A 60 -18.92 3.83 4.45
C LEU A 60 -20.25 3.55 5.11
N LYS A 61 -20.90 2.44 4.73
CA LYS A 61 -22.11 1.96 5.39
C LYS A 61 -21.92 1.75 6.89
N TYR A 62 -20.86 1.04 7.30
CA TYR A 62 -20.56 0.81 8.73
C TYR A 62 -20.23 2.12 9.44
N PHE A 63 -19.36 2.95 8.86
CA PHE A 63 -18.99 4.25 9.44
C PHE A 63 -20.19 5.17 9.70
N LYS A 64 -21.20 5.16 8.82
CA LYS A 64 -22.42 5.97 9.02
C LYS A 64 -23.23 5.55 10.25
N GLN A 65 -23.13 4.29 10.65
CA GLN A 65 -23.84 3.74 11.81
C GLN A 65 -22.98 3.84 13.08
N TYR A 66 -21.69 3.52 12.96
CA TYR A 66 -20.76 3.39 14.09
C TYR A 66 -19.45 4.18 13.83
N PRO A 67 -19.52 5.52 13.71
CA PRO A 67 -18.34 6.33 13.40
C PRO A 67 -17.28 6.31 14.52
N GLU A 68 -17.70 6.15 15.78
CA GLU A 68 -16.80 6.10 16.93
C GLU A 68 -15.96 4.83 16.93
N GLU A 69 -16.56 3.66 16.67
CA GLU A 69 -15.87 2.38 16.56
C GLU A 69 -14.80 2.39 15.45
N VAL A 70 -15.15 2.94 14.28
CA VAL A 70 -14.20 3.09 13.17
C VAL A 70 -13.02 3.99 13.57
N TRP A 71 -13.29 5.07 14.30
CA TRP A 71 -12.24 5.97 14.77
C TRP A 71 -11.38 5.35 15.87
N GLN A 72 -11.95 4.65 16.84
CA GLN A 72 -11.21 3.90 17.84
C GLN A 72 -10.23 2.93 17.16
N TYR A 73 -10.71 2.14 16.20
CA TYR A 73 -9.85 1.22 15.46
C TYR A 73 -8.78 1.94 14.60
N ALA A 74 -9.15 3.06 13.97
CA ALA A 74 -8.21 3.87 13.19
C ALA A 74 -7.09 4.46 14.08
N LEU A 75 -7.41 4.92 15.28
CA LEU A 75 -6.44 5.46 16.23
C LEU A 75 -5.60 4.37 16.90
N PHE A 76 -6.17 3.19 17.15
CA PHE A 76 -5.40 2.00 17.52
C PHE A 76 -4.35 1.66 16.46
N ARG A 77 -4.76 1.61 15.19
CA ARG A 77 -3.82 1.40 14.08
C ARG A 77 -2.81 2.52 13.93
N LYS A 78 -3.20 3.78 14.16
CA LYS A 78 -2.28 4.91 14.15
C LYS A 78 -1.17 4.72 15.19
N LYS A 79 -1.49 4.33 16.43
CA LYS A 79 -0.50 4.00 17.47
C LYS A 79 0.49 2.94 16.98
N MET A 80 -0.02 1.85 16.41
CA MET A 80 0.80 0.78 15.84
C MET A 80 1.72 1.27 14.71
N PHE A 81 1.24 2.15 13.82
CA PHE A 81 2.02 2.65 12.69
C PHE A 81 3.08 3.66 13.11
N GLU A 82 2.82 4.45 14.14
CA GLU A 82 3.77 5.41 14.70
C GLU A 82 4.90 4.73 15.46
N THR A 83 4.61 3.63 16.16
CA THR A 83 5.62 2.84 16.88
C THR A 83 6.44 1.94 15.97
N ALA A 84 5.87 1.44 14.87
CA ALA A 84 6.60 0.65 13.87
C ALA A 84 7.73 1.47 13.23
N MET A 85 8.83 0.81 12.86
CA MET A 85 9.94 1.42 12.11
C MET A 85 10.05 0.80 10.71
N PRO A 86 10.49 1.56 9.69
CA PRO A 86 10.77 0.98 8.39
C PRO A 86 11.80 -0.15 8.51
N ASN A 87 11.45 -1.35 8.07
CA ASN A 87 12.38 -2.49 8.05
C ASN A 87 13.30 -2.43 6.82
N GLN A 88 14.23 -3.38 6.73
CA GLN A 88 15.20 -3.46 5.63
C GLN A 88 14.56 -3.36 4.25
N SER A 89 13.40 -4.00 4.00
CA SER A 89 12.71 -3.92 2.69
C SER A 89 12.39 -2.49 2.26
N HIS A 90 11.96 -1.65 3.21
CA HIS A 90 11.64 -0.24 2.93
C HIS A 90 12.91 0.55 2.63
N LEU A 91 13.98 0.31 3.40
CA LEU A 91 15.27 0.95 3.20
C LEU A 91 15.89 0.56 1.85
N GLU A 92 15.81 -0.71 1.46
CA GLU A 92 16.25 -1.21 0.15
C GLU A 92 15.51 -0.48 -0.98
N LEU A 93 14.20 -0.29 -0.87
CA LEU A 93 13.43 0.45 -1.88
C LEU A 93 13.80 1.93 -1.95
N SER A 94 14.14 2.56 -0.82
CA SER A 94 14.64 3.94 -0.76
C SER A 94 16.02 4.09 -1.44
N GLU A 95 16.92 3.14 -1.21
CA GLU A 95 18.21 3.09 -1.91
C GLU A 95 18.03 2.83 -3.41
N ILE A 96 17.15 1.89 -3.79
CA ILE A 96 16.85 1.60 -5.21
C ILE A 96 16.26 2.84 -5.90
N GLU A 97 15.38 3.60 -5.23
CA GLU A 97 14.86 4.87 -5.75
C GLU A 97 15.99 5.87 -6.02
N SER A 98 16.96 5.97 -5.10
CA SER A 98 18.09 6.88 -5.24
C SER A 98 18.98 6.53 -6.44
N ILE A 99 19.14 5.24 -6.75
CA ILE A 99 19.90 4.75 -7.90
C ILE A 99 19.11 5.01 -9.21
N LEU A 100 17.88 4.53 -9.27
CA LEU A 100 17.07 4.54 -10.50
C LEU A 100 16.39 5.87 -10.82
N LYS A 101 16.34 6.82 -9.88
CA LYS A 101 15.81 8.18 -10.03
C LYS A 101 14.41 8.20 -10.67
N ASP A 102 14.26 8.78 -11.85
CA ASP A 102 13.00 8.94 -12.57
C ASP A 102 12.44 7.63 -13.13
N ARG A 103 13.27 6.58 -13.23
CA ARG A 103 12.83 5.24 -13.64
C ARG A 103 12.19 4.44 -12.50
N PHE A 104 12.32 4.88 -11.25
CA PHE A 104 11.71 4.24 -10.09
C PHE A 104 10.29 4.74 -9.84
N HIS A 105 9.38 3.80 -9.57
CA HIS A 105 8.06 4.13 -9.05
C HIS A 105 7.57 3.10 -8.03
N LEU A 106 7.01 3.59 -6.93
CA LEU A 106 6.50 2.75 -5.86
C LEU A 106 5.00 2.97 -5.68
N ILE A 107 4.22 1.91 -5.89
CA ILE A 107 2.79 1.86 -5.66
C ILE A 107 2.55 1.04 -4.40
N THR A 108 1.87 1.58 -3.40
CA THR A 108 1.61 0.86 -2.14
C THR A 108 0.13 0.78 -1.83
N GLN A 109 -0.29 -0.41 -1.42
CA GLN A 109 -1.61 -0.67 -0.81
C GLN A 109 -1.63 -0.30 0.68
N ASN A 110 -0.46 -0.12 1.29
CA ASN A 110 -0.33 0.12 2.72
C ASN A 110 -0.62 1.58 3.04
N ILE A 111 -1.16 1.81 4.24
CA ILE A 111 -1.51 3.14 4.76
C ILE A 111 -0.68 3.51 5.99
N ASP A 112 0.41 2.79 6.23
CA ASP A 112 1.24 2.79 7.45
C ASP A 112 2.33 3.87 7.49
N ASN A 113 2.51 4.62 6.40
CA ASN A 113 3.54 5.65 6.25
C ASN A 113 5.01 5.15 6.24
N LEU A 114 5.27 3.83 6.24
CA LEU A 114 6.64 3.32 6.41
C LEU A 114 7.54 3.62 5.21
N HIS A 115 7.01 3.59 3.97
CA HIS A 115 7.76 3.97 2.77
C HIS A 115 8.22 5.44 2.79
N ARG A 116 7.33 6.36 3.20
CA ARG A 116 7.72 7.78 3.32
C ARG A 116 8.77 7.97 4.39
N ARG A 117 8.62 7.31 5.54
CA ARG A 117 9.60 7.34 6.64
C ARG A 117 10.94 6.69 6.27
N ALA A 118 10.95 5.77 5.31
CA ALA A 118 12.18 5.23 4.72
C ALA A 118 12.86 6.18 3.71
N GLY A 119 12.16 7.25 3.29
CA GLY A 119 12.69 8.24 2.35
C GLY A 119 12.15 8.14 0.91
N ASN A 120 11.18 7.25 0.63
CA ASN A 120 10.63 7.14 -0.71
C ASN A 120 9.78 8.37 -1.09
N THR A 121 10.02 8.94 -2.28
CA THR A 121 9.34 10.16 -2.75
C THR A 121 8.44 9.92 -3.95
N ARG A 122 8.78 8.97 -4.83
CA ARG A 122 7.99 8.58 -6.01
C ARG A 122 6.92 7.54 -5.66
N LEU A 123 6.08 7.91 -4.69
CA LEU A 123 5.13 7.03 -4.01
C LEU A 123 3.67 7.30 -4.44
N TYR A 124 2.93 6.23 -4.73
CA TYR A 124 1.49 6.24 -4.99
C TYR A 124 0.77 5.42 -3.92
N GLU A 125 0.17 6.10 -2.95
CA GLU A 125 -0.63 5.50 -1.87
C GLU A 125 -2.05 5.20 -2.39
N ILE A 126 -2.25 4.01 -2.97
CA ILE A 126 -3.48 3.68 -3.71
C ILE A 126 -4.68 3.33 -2.82
N HIS A 127 -4.49 3.17 -1.51
CA HIS A 127 -5.58 3.01 -0.55
C HIS A 127 -5.72 4.23 0.38
N GLY A 128 -5.08 5.36 0.04
CA GLY A 128 -5.03 6.53 0.90
C GLY A 128 -3.98 6.38 2.01
N ASN A 129 -4.16 7.05 3.14
CA ASN A 129 -3.20 7.00 4.24
C ASN A 129 -3.86 7.30 5.61
N ASN A 130 -3.15 7.00 6.70
CA ASN A 130 -3.62 7.25 8.08
C ASN A 130 -3.35 8.68 8.61
N ARG A 131 -2.79 9.57 7.78
CA ARG A 131 -2.34 10.92 8.17
C ARG A 131 -3.29 12.01 7.72
N GLU A 132 -4.28 11.65 6.93
CA GLU A 132 -5.23 12.56 6.30
C GLU A 132 -6.66 12.14 6.61
N ILE A 133 -7.55 13.13 6.63
CA ILE A 133 -8.98 12.96 6.87
C ILE A 133 -9.80 13.74 5.84
N LYS A 134 -11.05 13.35 5.66
CA LYS A 134 -12.02 14.03 4.79
C LYS A 134 -13.40 14.07 5.45
N CYS A 135 -14.25 15.02 5.06
CA CYS A 135 -15.62 15.04 5.55
C CYS A 135 -16.39 13.84 4.98
N SER A 136 -17.10 13.09 5.83
CA SER A 136 -17.90 11.95 5.39
C SER A 136 -19.06 12.31 4.45
N ASN A 137 -19.56 13.55 4.53
CA ASN A 137 -20.58 14.09 3.64
C ASN A 137 -20.00 14.82 2.40
N GLY A 138 -18.69 14.81 2.21
CA GLY A 138 -18.05 15.35 1.01
C GLY A 138 -17.96 16.87 0.89
N CYS A 139 -18.44 17.64 1.88
CA CYS A 139 -18.41 19.12 1.82
C CYS A 139 -17.00 19.71 1.97
N LYS A 140 -16.09 18.99 2.62
CA LYS A 140 -14.69 19.38 2.82
C LYS A 140 -13.77 18.39 2.15
N GLY A 141 -12.75 18.92 1.47
CA GLY A 141 -11.69 18.12 0.86
C GLY A 141 -10.82 17.38 1.87
N ILE A 142 -9.75 16.77 1.36
CA ILE A 142 -8.75 16.09 2.17
C ILE A 142 -7.95 17.16 2.94
N VAL A 143 -7.78 16.94 4.24
CA VAL A 143 -6.94 17.75 5.13
C VAL A 143 -6.08 16.81 5.99
N SER A 144 -5.01 17.34 6.57
CA SER A 144 -4.21 16.58 7.54
C SER A 144 -5.05 16.21 8.77
N LEU A 145 -4.82 15.02 9.32
CA LEU A 145 -5.30 14.67 10.65
C LEU A 145 -4.66 15.65 11.67
N PRO A 146 -5.44 16.29 12.56
CA PRO A 146 -4.88 17.20 13.57
C PRO A 146 -3.80 16.50 14.41
N GLU A 147 -2.71 17.20 14.70
CA GLU A 147 -1.57 16.66 15.46
C GLU A 147 -1.95 16.29 16.90
N GLU A 148 -2.99 16.93 17.43
CA GLU A 148 -3.55 16.67 18.76
C GLU A 148 -4.28 15.33 18.84
N ILE A 149 -4.65 14.73 17.70
CA ILE A 149 -5.21 13.38 17.66
C ILE A 149 -4.04 12.39 17.71
N THR A 150 -3.88 11.72 18.85
CA THR A 150 -2.85 10.70 19.05
C THR A 150 -3.36 9.29 18.81
N GLY A 151 -2.46 8.35 18.60
CA GLY A 151 -2.81 6.93 18.62
C GLY A 151 -3.34 6.49 19.99
N LYS A 152 -4.22 5.48 19.99
CA LYS A 152 -4.92 4.97 21.18
C LYS A 152 -4.65 3.49 21.41
N ASP A 153 -4.86 3.00 22.63
CA ASP A 153 -4.96 1.55 22.86
C ASP A 153 -6.27 0.97 22.31
N ILE A 154 -6.32 -0.34 22.11
CA ILE A 154 -7.45 -1.01 21.44
C ILE A 154 -8.77 -0.89 22.24
N ASP A 155 -8.66 -0.71 23.55
CA ASP A 155 -9.74 -0.57 24.51
C ASP A 155 -9.92 0.87 25.04
N GLU A 156 -9.20 1.83 24.46
CA GLU A 156 -9.28 3.25 24.83
C GLU A 156 -10.35 3.98 24.02
N ASP A 157 -11.26 4.66 24.71
CA ASP A 157 -12.36 5.38 24.08
C ASP A 157 -11.92 6.74 23.51
N LEU A 158 -12.72 7.29 22.59
CA LEU A 158 -12.53 8.65 22.10
C LEU A 158 -12.82 9.65 23.22
N THR A 159 -11.94 10.62 23.39
CA THR A 159 -12.18 11.75 24.29
C THR A 159 -13.16 12.75 23.65
N LEU A 160 -13.74 13.65 24.45
CA LEU A 160 -14.54 14.76 23.92
C LEU A 160 -13.75 15.59 22.90
N LYS A 161 -12.47 15.84 23.18
CA LYS A 161 -11.57 16.55 22.27
C LYS A 161 -11.38 15.81 20.95
N ASP A 162 -11.22 14.48 20.99
CA ASP A 162 -11.14 13.67 19.77
C ASP A 162 -12.43 13.82 18.95
N THR A 163 -13.58 13.74 19.61
CA THR A 163 -14.88 13.88 18.96
C THR A 163 -15.07 15.27 18.34
N GLU A 164 -14.68 16.35 19.01
CA GLU A 164 -14.73 17.71 18.46
C GLU A 164 -13.84 17.87 17.22
N LEU A 165 -12.58 17.44 17.31
CA LEU A 165 -11.60 17.52 16.22
C LEU A 165 -11.96 16.62 15.03
N LEU A 166 -12.68 15.52 15.27
CA LEU A 166 -13.20 14.60 14.25
C LEU A 166 -14.61 14.97 13.79
N THR A 167 -15.04 16.21 14.01
CA THR A 167 -16.28 16.79 13.48
C THR A 167 -15.95 17.85 12.44
N CYS A 168 -16.65 17.82 11.32
CA CYS A 168 -16.44 18.74 10.22
C CYS A 168 -16.89 20.15 10.64
N PRO A 169 -16.00 21.16 10.62
CA PRO A 169 -16.37 22.51 11.04
C PRO A 169 -17.34 23.19 10.06
N ASP A 170 -17.45 22.69 8.84
CA ASP A 170 -18.25 23.32 7.78
C ASP A 170 -19.70 22.82 7.76
N CYS A 171 -19.97 21.60 8.23
CA CYS A 171 -21.31 20.99 8.15
C CYS A 171 -21.73 20.12 9.35
N GLY A 172 -20.90 20.02 10.38
CA GLY A 172 -21.17 19.24 11.59
C GLY A 172 -21.15 17.71 11.43
N HIS A 173 -20.95 17.17 10.22
CA HIS A 173 -20.82 15.72 10.02
C HIS A 173 -19.48 15.20 10.52
N ARG A 174 -19.38 13.91 10.83
CA ARG A 174 -18.10 13.29 11.22
C ARG A 174 -17.06 13.42 10.10
N MET A 175 -15.85 13.80 10.47
CA MET A 175 -14.67 13.55 9.65
C MET A 175 -14.40 12.05 9.63
N ARG A 176 -13.79 11.55 8.55
CA ARG A 176 -13.39 10.14 8.42
C ARG A 176 -11.94 10.04 7.94
N PRO A 177 -11.26 8.91 8.20
CA PRO A 177 -9.95 8.66 7.62
C PRO A 177 -9.98 8.75 6.08
N ASN A 178 -8.93 9.32 5.48
CA ASN A 178 -8.73 9.31 4.04
C ASN A 178 -8.16 7.96 3.58
N ILE A 179 -8.93 6.90 3.82
CA ILE A 179 -8.63 5.51 3.46
C ILE A 179 -9.75 5.03 2.54
N LEU A 180 -9.39 4.28 1.50
CA LEU A 180 -10.37 3.64 0.61
C LEU A 180 -11.09 2.51 1.35
N TRP A 181 -12.42 2.57 1.37
CA TRP A 181 -13.27 1.53 1.92
C TRP A 181 -13.80 0.56 0.85
N PHE A 182 -14.23 -0.63 1.26
CA PHE A 182 -14.62 -1.73 0.37
C PHE A 182 -15.85 -1.41 -0.50
N ASP A 183 -16.72 -0.51 -0.03
CA ASP A 183 -17.90 -0.02 -0.75
C ASP A 183 -17.64 1.29 -1.51
N GLU A 184 -16.38 1.68 -1.68
CA GLU A 184 -15.96 2.87 -2.44
C GLU A 184 -15.25 2.52 -3.76
N TYR A 185 -15.13 3.53 -4.61
CA TYR A 185 -14.42 3.42 -5.88
C TYR A 185 -13.09 4.18 -5.82
N TYR A 186 -12.07 3.60 -6.44
CA TYR A 186 -10.81 4.29 -6.66
C TYR A 186 -11.01 5.55 -7.52
N ASP A 187 -10.42 6.65 -7.08
CA ASP A 187 -10.31 7.90 -7.85
C ASP A 187 -8.85 8.41 -7.92
N GLU A 188 -8.61 9.46 -8.70
CA GLU A 188 -7.27 10.03 -8.84
C GLU A 188 -6.84 10.91 -7.66
N LYS A 189 -7.77 11.69 -7.13
CA LYS A 189 -7.50 12.66 -6.07
C LYS A 189 -7.03 11.96 -4.80
N THR A 190 -7.75 10.93 -4.37
CA THR A 190 -7.55 10.20 -3.11
C THR A 190 -6.65 8.98 -3.29
N ASN A 191 -6.78 8.25 -4.39
CA ASN A 191 -6.17 6.91 -4.55
C ASN A 191 -5.23 6.78 -5.75
N LYS A 192 -4.92 7.88 -6.46
CA LYS A 192 -3.94 7.92 -7.55
C LYS A 192 -4.20 6.90 -8.65
N LYS A 193 -5.47 6.54 -8.89
CA LYS A 193 -5.87 5.46 -9.81
C LYS A 193 -5.26 5.60 -11.20
N PHE A 194 -5.43 6.74 -11.85
CA PHE A 194 -4.98 6.96 -13.22
C PHE A 194 -3.47 7.14 -13.27
N SER A 195 -2.88 7.79 -12.26
CA SER A 195 -1.43 7.90 -12.13
C SER A 195 -0.76 6.54 -11.99
N ALA A 196 -1.28 5.65 -11.14
CA ALA A 196 -0.77 4.29 -10.96
C ALA A 196 -0.89 3.45 -12.24
N LEU A 197 -2.04 3.51 -12.93
CA LEU A 197 -2.23 2.83 -14.21
C LEU A 197 -1.33 3.40 -15.34
N LYS A 198 -1.06 4.71 -15.32
CA LYS A 198 -0.12 5.36 -16.26
C LYS A 198 1.30 4.86 -16.03
N VAL A 199 1.74 4.72 -14.77
CA VAL A 199 3.02 4.10 -14.44
C VAL A 199 3.06 2.67 -14.95
N ALA A 200 2.05 1.86 -14.61
CA ALA A 200 1.95 0.45 -15.03
C ALA A 200 2.08 0.26 -16.55
N LYS A 201 1.42 1.12 -17.33
CA LYS A 201 1.52 1.15 -18.80
C LYS A 201 2.94 1.37 -19.32
N ASN A 202 3.78 2.09 -18.56
CA ASN A 202 5.16 2.41 -18.90
C ASN A 202 6.18 1.57 -18.11
N SER A 203 5.73 0.61 -17.31
CA SER A 203 6.61 -0.32 -16.59
C SER A 203 7.25 -1.32 -17.56
N GLY A 204 8.57 -1.38 -17.53
CA GLY A 204 9.31 -2.49 -18.14
C GLY A 204 9.27 -3.73 -17.27
N VAL A 205 9.25 -3.54 -15.95
CA VAL A 205 9.03 -4.58 -14.96
C VAL A 205 8.17 -4.05 -13.80
N LEU A 206 7.24 -4.87 -13.35
CA LEU A 206 6.48 -4.70 -12.12
C LEU A 206 6.89 -5.78 -11.11
N PHE A 207 7.48 -5.38 -10.00
CA PHE A 207 7.73 -6.24 -8.85
C PHE A 207 6.53 -6.18 -7.92
N VAL A 208 5.83 -7.31 -7.73
CA VAL A 208 4.69 -7.40 -6.82
C VAL A 208 5.17 -8.04 -5.52
N ILE A 209 5.12 -7.30 -4.41
CA ILE A 209 5.82 -7.64 -3.18
C ILE A 209 4.84 -7.68 -2.00
N GLY A 210 4.74 -8.83 -1.34
CA GLY A 210 4.03 -8.95 -0.06
C GLY A 210 2.54 -8.62 -0.11
N THR A 211 1.83 -8.97 -1.20
CA THR A 211 0.38 -8.72 -1.36
C THR A 211 -0.35 -9.96 -1.88
N SER A 212 -1.54 -10.23 -1.35
CA SER A 212 -2.37 -11.37 -1.78
C SER A 212 -3.05 -11.12 -3.12
N GLY A 213 -3.14 -9.86 -3.56
CA GLY A 213 -3.85 -9.48 -4.79
C GLY A 213 -5.37 -9.60 -4.70
N ALA A 214 -5.94 -9.56 -3.49
CA ALA A 214 -7.39 -9.67 -3.30
C ALA A 214 -8.18 -8.41 -3.68
N THR A 215 -7.52 -7.27 -3.94
CA THR A 215 -8.17 -6.01 -4.35
C THR A 215 -7.99 -5.73 -5.84
N ASN A 216 -8.93 -4.99 -6.43
CA ASN A 216 -9.07 -4.86 -7.89
C ASN A 216 -7.98 -3.99 -8.56
N LEU A 217 -7.57 -2.86 -7.99
CA LEU A 217 -6.60 -1.96 -8.64
C LEU A 217 -5.20 -2.57 -8.73
N PRO A 218 -4.65 -3.24 -7.70
CA PRO A 218 -3.41 -4.00 -7.80
C PRO A 218 -3.41 -5.01 -8.96
N LEU A 219 -4.51 -5.76 -9.15
CA LEU A 219 -4.66 -6.67 -10.28
C LEU A 219 -4.71 -5.92 -11.62
N ALA A 220 -5.49 -4.83 -11.71
CA ALA A 220 -5.56 -4.02 -12.92
C ALA A 220 -4.19 -3.40 -13.30
N ILE A 221 -3.37 -3.04 -12.31
CA ILE A 221 -1.98 -2.58 -12.51
C ILE A 221 -1.15 -3.71 -13.13
N ALA A 222 -1.20 -4.91 -12.56
CA ALA A 222 -0.49 -6.08 -13.10
C ALA A 222 -0.92 -6.44 -14.52
N GLU A 223 -2.23 -6.51 -14.78
CA GLU A 223 -2.79 -6.75 -16.10
C GLU A 223 -2.37 -5.68 -17.10
N THR A 224 -2.37 -4.41 -16.69
CA THR A 224 -1.92 -3.29 -17.53
C THR A 224 -0.45 -3.45 -17.89
N THR A 225 0.43 -3.72 -16.92
CA THR A 225 1.86 -3.94 -17.19
C THR A 225 2.06 -5.06 -18.22
N LEU A 226 1.41 -6.20 -18.03
CA LEU A 226 1.51 -7.35 -18.95
C LEU A 226 0.96 -7.02 -20.35
N LYS A 227 -0.20 -6.33 -20.41
CA LYS A 227 -0.83 -5.90 -21.67
C LYS A 227 0.11 -5.03 -22.52
N TYR A 228 0.94 -4.21 -21.88
CA TYR A 228 1.91 -3.36 -22.57
C TYR A 228 3.31 -3.99 -22.73
N GLY A 229 3.45 -5.28 -22.41
CA GLY A 229 4.67 -6.05 -22.65
C GLY A 229 5.74 -5.92 -21.57
N GLY A 230 5.39 -5.41 -20.38
CA GLY A 230 6.26 -5.45 -19.21
C GLY A 230 6.38 -6.85 -18.62
N TYR A 231 7.40 -7.04 -17.79
CA TYR A 231 7.56 -8.22 -16.95
C TYR A 231 6.77 -8.09 -15.65
N LEU A 232 6.32 -9.20 -15.10
CA LEU A 232 5.80 -9.26 -13.74
C LEU A 232 6.64 -10.23 -12.91
N VAL A 233 7.21 -9.73 -11.81
CA VAL A 233 7.98 -10.52 -10.84
C VAL A 233 7.16 -10.60 -9.55
N ASP A 234 6.58 -11.77 -9.26
CA ASP A 234 5.77 -12.01 -8.06
C ASP A 234 6.67 -12.48 -6.90
N ILE A 235 6.80 -11.65 -5.86
CA ILE A 235 7.68 -11.83 -4.70
C ILE A 235 6.81 -11.92 -3.45
N ASN A 236 6.49 -13.15 -3.06
CA ASN A 236 5.61 -13.43 -1.92
C ASN A 236 6.03 -14.74 -1.27
N THR A 237 5.77 -14.94 0.01
CA THR A 237 6.08 -16.21 0.70
C THR A 237 5.18 -17.37 0.24
N GLU A 238 4.04 -17.05 -0.37
CA GLU A 238 3.00 -17.99 -0.79
C GLU A 238 2.41 -17.59 -2.14
N ASP A 239 1.74 -18.55 -2.78
CA ASP A 239 0.93 -18.31 -3.98
C ASP A 239 -0.23 -17.34 -3.68
N ASN A 240 -0.62 -16.58 -4.69
CA ASN A 240 -1.59 -15.50 -4.57
C ASN A 240 -2.29 -15.24 -5.92
N HIS A 241 -3.19 -14.26 -5.98
CA HIS A 241 -3.93 -13.95 -7.22
C HIS A 241 -3.01 -13.58 -8.41
N PHE A 242 -1.86 -12.97 -8.15
CA PHE A 242 -0.87 -12.66 -9.19
C PHE A 242 -0.16 -13.89 -9.71
N THR A 243 0.09 -14.88 -8.85
CA THR A 243 0.63 -16.18 -9.26
C THR A 243 -0.27 -16.82 -10.31
N GLU A 244 -1.57 -16.86 -10.03
CA GLU A 244 -2.57 -17.41 -10.95
C GLU A 244 -2.66 -16.59 -12.25
N LEU A 245 -2.62 -15.26 -12.15
CA LEU A 245 -2.63 -14.35 -13.30
C LEU A 245 -1.45 -14.62 -14.25
N ILE A 246 -0.26 -14.86 -13.69
CA ILE A 246 0.97 -14.97 -14.49
C ILE A 246 1.33 -16.41 -14.86
N LYS A 247 0.76 -17.45 -14.26
CA LYS A 247 1.22 -18.85 -14.43
C LYS A 247 1.42 -19.31 -15.88
N ASN A 248 0.66 -18.77 -16.84
CA ASN A 248 0.77 -19.10 -18.27
C ASN A 248 1.42 -18.01 -19.14
N LYS A 249 1.98 -16.96 -18.53
CA LYS A 249 2.63 -15.84 -19.25
C LYS A 249 4.11 -16.13 -19.50
N LYS A 250 4.66 -15.52 -20.55
CA LYS A 250 6.11 -15.59 -20.87
C LYS A 250 6.92 -14.58 -20.05
N ASN A 251 6.42 -13.35 -19.92
CA ASN A 251 7.12 -12.26 -19.23
C ASN A 251 6.87 -12.30 -17.71
N LYS A 252 7.29 -13.38 -17.06
CA LYS A 252 7.06 -13.60 -15.63
C LYS A 252 8.29 -14.10 -14.89
N LEU A 253 8.31 -13.87 -13.59
CA LEU A 253 9.12 -14.62 -12.65
C LEU A 253 8.37 -14.76 -11.33
N ILE A 254 8.44 -15.93 -10.70
CA ILE A 254 7.83 -16.20 -9.40
C ILE A 254 8.95 -16.45 -8.40
N ILE A 255 8.91 -15.76 -7.26
CA ILE A 255 9.90 -15.84 -6.19
C ILE A 255 9.17 -16.08 -4.87
N ARG A 256 9.43 -17.24 -4.26
CA ARG A 256 8.88 -17.64 -2.95
C ARG A 256 9.84 -17.35 -1.82
N LYS A 257 9.98 -16.07 -1.48
CA LYS A 257 10.89 -15.56 -0.44
C LYS A 257 10.27 -14.36 0.28
N LYS A 258 10.81 -14.03 1.45
CA LYS A 258 10.52 -12.76 2.12
C LYS A 258 10.99 -11.58 1.26
N SER A 259 10.31 -10.44 1.42
CA SER A 259 10.68 -9.20 0.73
C SER A 259 12.09 -8.74 1.07
N THR A 260 12.52 -8.93 2.32
CA THR A 260 13.87 -8.59 2.81
C THR A 260 14.98 -9.31 2.04
N GLU A 261 14.81 -10.61 1.77
CA GLU A 261 15.76 -11.40 0.98
C GLU A 261 15.76 -10.99 -0.51
N ALA A 262 14.58 -10.84 -1.09
CA ALA A 262 14.45 -10.59 -2.52
C ALA A 262 14.91 -9.17 -2.92
N LEU A 263 14.57 -8.16 -2.11
CA LEU A 263 14.95 -6.77 -2.38
C LEU A 263 16.45 -6.54 -2.23
N ALA A 264 17.12 -7.21 -1.28
CA ALA A 264 18.57 -7.17 -1.17
C ALA A 264 19.25 -7.67 -2.45
N VAL A 265 18.74 -8.75 -3.06
CA VAL A 265 19.24 -9.28 -4.35
C VAL A 265 18.96 -8.30 -5.49
N ILE A 266 17.75 -7.74 -5.56
CA ILE A 266 17.37 -6.77 -6.60
C ILE A 266 18.24 -5.51 -6.52
N LYS A 267 18.44 -4.95 -5.32
CA LYS A 267 19.33 -3.79 -5.12
C LYS A 267 20.75 -4.10 -5.57
N ALA A 268 21.29 -5.26 -5.19
CA ALA A 268 22.64 -5.66 -5.58
C ALA A 268 22.80 -5.75 -7.11
N ILE A 269 21.81 -6.32 -7.81
CA ILE A 269 21.80 -6.38 -9.28
C ILE A 269 21.76 -4.95 -9.86
N ILE A 270 20.82 -4.12 -9.42
CA ILE A 270 20.66 -2.73 -9.89
C ILE A 270 21.96 -1.93 -9.69
N LYS A 271 22.60 -2.08 -8.53
CA LYS A 271 23.87 -1.41 -8.23
C LYS A 271 25.02 -1.90 -9.10
N ASN A 272 25.14 -3.22 -9.32
CA ASN A 272 26.23 -3.80 -10.13
C ASN A 272 26.12 -3.42 -11.60
N LEU A 273 24.90 -3.20 -12.10
CA LEU A 273 24.66 -2.78 -13.47
C LEU A 273 24.95 -1.28 -13.69
N ASN A 274 25.38 -0.54 -12.66
CA ASN A 274 25.62 0.90 -12.67
C ASN A 274 24.43 1.69 -13.25
N LEU A 275 23.22 1.32 -12.83
CA LEU A 275 21.97 1.96 -13.25
C LEU A 275 21.80 3.37 -12.67
#